data_AF-A0A948AP23-F1
#
_entry.id   AF-A0A948AP23-F1
#
_cell.length_a   1.000
_cell.length_b   1.000
_cell.length_c   1.000
_cell.angle_alpha   90.00
_cell.angle_beta   90.00
_cell.angle_gamma   90.00
#
_symmetry.space_group_name_H-M   'P 1'
#
loop_
_entity.id
_entity.type
_entity.pdbx_description
1 polymer ?
#
loop_
_entity_poly.entity_id
_entity_poly.type
_entity_poly.pdbx_seq_one_letter_code
_entity_poly.pdbx_strand_id
1 'polypeptide(L)'
;MLYLVAGSLLIGSALIGLLAAAAGNTEFFASNLALLLWITVAAAVGLVVLIAYQAYLLVRRIRAGVFGAKLTTRLFLIIGLMSLAPGLVVYGVSVQFLVRSIESWFDVRMENALEGGLALGQSALEHVQRETVKKTERLAQQLGDLPPILQAARLDDLREAAGLQELGLFDDNGNMLGFSSSDRGSLLPKSPERGALWQVRLQQTWSRLQATGSSGITVRVVASVNMSSLSERPRVVQVLQPVPKQLA
;
A
#
# COMPACT_ATOMS: atom_id res chain seq x y z
N MET A 1 -37.63 47.13 7.37
CA MET A 1 -37.63 45.99 6.42
C MET A 1 -36.54 46.15 5.39
N LEU A 2 -36.52 47.24 4.60
CA LEU A 2 -35.50 47.48 3.56
C LEU A 2 -34.04 47.42 4.07
N TYR A 3 -33.74 48.05 5.21
CA TYR A 3 -32.38 48.06 5.78
C TYR A 3 -31.88 46.68 6.27
N LEU A 4 -32.77 45.80 6.75
CA LEU A 4 -32.40 44.44 7.16
C LEU A 4 -32.12 43.55 5.94
N VAL A 5 -32.92 43.71 4.88
CA VAL A 5 -32.71 42.99 3.61
C VAL A 5 -31.40 43.44 2.96
N ALA A 6 -31.16 44.75 2.86
CA ALA A 6 -29.92 45.31 2.31
C ALA A 6 -28.69 44.87 3.13
N GLY A 7 -28.78 44.86 4.46
CA GLY A 7 -27.71 44.35 5.34
C GLY A 7 -27.40 42.87 5.11
N SER A 8 -28.43 42.02 4.99
CA SER A 8 -28.23 40.60 4.70
C SER A 8 -27.62 40.34 3.32
N LEU A 9 -27.97 41.17 2.33
CA LEU A 9 -27.48 41.05 0.95
C LEU A 9 -26.00 41.46 0.85
N LEU A 10 -25.60 42.50 1.57
CA LEU A 10 -24.21 42.93 1.70
C LEU A 10 -23.36 41.88 2.43
N ILE A 11 -23.84 41.34 3.55
CA ILE A 11 -23.13 40.30 4.30
C ILE A 11 -22.99 39.03 3.44
N GLY A 12 -24.06 38.61 2.76
CA GLY A 12 -24.04 37.46 1.87
C GLY A 12 -23.05 37.64 0.71
N SER A 13 -23.05 38.82 0.06
CA SER A 13 -22.11 39.14 -1.01
C SER A 13 -20.66 39.18 -0.52
N ALA A 14 -20.40 39.74 0.67
CA ALA A 14 -19.07 39.78 1.27
C ALA A 14 -18.55 38.36 1.62
N LEU A 15 -19.41 37.47 2.10
CA LEU A 15 -19.05 36.07 2.39
C LEU A 15 -18.73 35.29 1.12
N ILE A 16 -19.53 35.47 0.05
CA ILE A 16 -19.25 34.84 -1.25
C ILE A 16 -17.92 35.37 -1.83
N GLY A 17 -17.67 36.67 -1.70
CA GLY A 17 -16.41 37.29 -2.11
C GLY A 17 -15.19 36.75 -1.34
N LEU A 18 -15.32 36.59 -0.02
CA LEU A 18 -14.29 35.96 0.82
C LEU A 18 -14.03 34.50 0.43
N LEU A 19 -15.09 33.74 0.17
CA LEU A 19 -15.00 32.34 -0.26
C LEU A 19 -14.27 32.22 -1.61
N ALA A 20 -14.61 33.07 -2.58
CA ALA A 20 -13.99 33.09 -3.91
C ALA A 20 -12.51 33.50 -3.84
N ALA A 21 -12.18 34.52 -3.03
CA ALA A 21 -10.80 34.96 -2.84
C ALA A 21 -9.95 33.89 -2.12
N ALA A 22 -10.52 33.18 -1.14
CA ALA A 22 -9.85 32.11 -0.43
C ALA A 22 -9.64 30.85 -1.29
N ALA A 23 -10.57 30.55 -2.19
CA ALA A 23 -10.45 29.41 -3.13
C ALA A 23 -9.33 29.61 -4.17
N GLY A 24 -8.95 30.86 -4.45
CA GLY A 24 -7.90 31.17 -5.42
C GLY A 24 -6.46 31.16 -4.87
N ASN A 25 -6.26 31.07 -3.54
CA ASN A 25 -4.95 31.28 -2.92
C ASN A 25 -4.60 30.21 -1.86
N THR A 26 -3.92 29.14 -2.32
CA THR A 26 -3.71 27.88 -1.57
C THR A 26 -2.90 28.05 -0.27
N GLU A 27 -1.97 29.01 -0.19
CA GLU A 27 -1.14 29.26 0.99
C GLU A 27 -1.89 29.96 2.13
N PHE A 28 -2.74 30.94 1.79
CA PHE A 28 -3.59 31.63 2.78
C PHE A 28 -4.70 30.72 3.29
N PHE A 29 -5.22 29.84 2.43
CA PHE A 29 -6.23 28.85 2.78
C PHE A 29 -5.71 27.83 3.80
N ALA A 30 -4.52 27.25 3.58
CA ALA A 30 -3.97 26.23 4.47
C ALA A 30 -3.70 26.74 5.90
N SER A 31 -3.26 28.01 6.03
CA SER A 31 -2.96 28.63 7.33
C SER A 31 -4.20 29.13 8.08
N ASN A 32 -5.25 29.56 7.37
CA ASN A 32 -6.43 30.19 7.98
C ASN A 32 -7.73 29.36 7.83
N LEU A 33 -7.63 28.11 7.36
CA LEU A 33 -8.79 27.24 7.09
C LEU A 33 -9.75 27.16 8.27
N ALA A 34 -9.23 26.89 9.47
CA ALA A 34 -10.04 26.77 10.67
C ALA A 34 -10.80 28.07 11.00
N LEU A 35 -10.12 29.23 10.85
CA LEU A 35 -10.70 30.54 11.14
C LEU A 35 -11.78 30.91 10.10
N LEU A 36 -11.49 30.72 8.80
CA LEU A 36 -12.48 30.93 7.73
C LEU A 36 -13.71 30.04 7.90
N LEU A 37 -13.51 28.77 8.27
CA LEU A 37 -14.59 27.82 8.50
C LEU A 37 -15.47 28.29 9.66
N TRP A 38 -14.88 28.71 10.79
CA TRP A 38 -15.63 29.27 11.92
C TRP A 38 -16.40 30.54 11.57
N ILE A 39 -15.79 31.49 10.83
CA ILE A 39 -16.49 32.70 10.38
C ILE A 39 -17.66 32.33 9.46
N THR A 40 -17.46 31.40 8.53
CA THR A 40 -18.49 30.96 7.58
C THR A 40 -19.64 30.28 8.32
N VAL A 41 -19.34 29.40 9.28
CA VAL A 41 -20.35 28.74 10.12
C VAL A 41 -21.10 29.77 10.97
N ALA A 42 -20.40 30.69 11.63
CA ALA A 42 -21.02 31.73 12.45
C ALA A 42 -21.96 32.61 11.60
N ALA A 43 -21.53 33.00 10.41
CA ALA A 43 -22.34 33.79 9.49
C ALA A 43 -23.54 33.01 8.94
N ALA A 44 -23.37 31.74 8.59
CA ALA A 44 -24.46 30.87 8.15
C ALA A 44 -25.52 30.70 9.25
N VAL A 45 -25.09 30.44 10.48
CA VAL A 45 -25.98 30.36 11.65
C VAL A 45 -26.70 31.68 11.88
N GLY A 46 -26.00 32.82 11.78
CA GLY A 46 -26.61 34.15 11.89
C GLY A 46 -27.71 34.41 10.86
N LEU A 47 -27.46 34.02 9.60
CA LEU A 47 -28.47 34.11 8.53
C LEU A 47 -29.68 33.21 8.80
N VAL A 48 -29.46 31.98 9.25
CA VAL A 48 -30.54 31.04 9.60
C VAL A 48 -31.42 31.61 10.72
N VAL A 49 -30.80 32.14 11.79
CA VAL A 49 -31.53 32.78 12.91
C VAL A 49 -32.34 33.98 12.42
N LEU A 50 -31.76 34.81 11.55
CA LEU A 50 -32.44 35.98 10.99
C LEU A 50 -33.64 35.58 10.13
N ILE A 51 -33.49 34.57 9.26
CA ILE A 51 -34.58 34.03 8.43
C ILE A 51 -35.69 33.46 9.32
N ALA A 52 -35.33 32.66 10.33
CA ALA A 52 -36.29 32.08 11.28
C ALA A 52 -37.06 33.17 12.05
N TYR A 53 -36.37 34.24 12.47
CA TYR A 53 -37.01 35.39 13.13
C TYR A 53 -37.99 36.11 12.20
N GLN A 54 -37.63 36.33 10.93
CA GLN A 54 -38.53 36.93 9.95
C GLN A 54 -39.75 36.06 9.66
N ALA A 55 -39.56 34.74 9.53
CA ALA A 55 -40.65 33.78 9.36
C ALA A 55 -41.59 33.80 10.58
N TYR A 56 -41.04 33.83 11.80
CA TYR A 56 -41.82 33.92 13.03
C TYR A 56 -42.66 35.21 13.09
N LEU A 57 -42.07 36.36 12.76
CA LEU A 57 -42.80 37.63 12.70
C LEU A 57 -43.91 37.61 11.66
N LEU A 58 -43.67 36.99 10.49
CA LEU A 58 -44.67 36.84 9.45
C LEU A 58 -45.85 35.99 9.93
N VAL A 59 -45.58 34.84 10.56
CA VAL A 59 -46.62 33.97 11.16
C VAL A 59 -47.43 34.70 12.23
N ARG A 60 -46.78 35.51 13.07
CA ARG A 60 -47.46 36.33 14.08
C ARG A 60 -48.38 37.38 13.45
N ARG A 61 -47.94 38.05 12.38
CA ARG A 61 -48.76 39.03 11.63
C ARG A 61 -49.97 38.38 10.95
N ILE A 62 -49.84 37.14 10.49
CA ILE A 62 -50.96 36.36 9.94
C ILE A 62 -51.98 36.07 11.06
N ARG A 63 -51.54 35.60 12.22
CA ARG A 63 -52.42 35.33 13.37
C ARG A 63 -53.10 36.60 13.90
N ALA A 64 -52.42 37.74 13.83
CA ALA A 64 -52.96 39.04 14.25
C ALA A 64 -53.95 39.66 13.26
N GLY A 65 -54.29 38.98 12.15
CA GLY A 65 -55.33 39.42 11.22
C GLY A 65 -54.98 40.66 10.39
N VAL A 66 -53.70 41.01 10.28
CA VAL A 66 -53.26 42.22 9.58
C VAL A 66 -53.57 42.12 8.08
N PHE A 67 -54.31 43.10 7.57
CA PHE A 67 -54.67 43.18 6.14
C PHE A 67 -53.39 43.22 5.27
N GLY A 68 -53.27 42.30 4.32
CA GLY A 68 -52.08 42.16 3.44
C GLY A 68 -51.06 41.07 3.84
N ALA A 69 -51.16 40.47 5.04
CA ALA A 69 -50.27 39.37 5.47
C ALA A 69 -50.43 38.09 4.64
N LYS A 70 -51.64 37.81 4.15
CA LYS A 70 -51.92 36.65 3.29
C LYS A 70 -51.27 36.77 1.90
N LEU A 71 -51.28 37.99 1.32
CA LEU A 71 -50.69 38.23 0.00
C LEU A 71 -49.16 38.10 0.05
N THR A 72 -48.54 38.73 1.05
CA THR A 72 -47.09 38.66 1.27
C THR A 72 -46.61 37.23 1.51
N THR A 73 -47.38 36.43 2.25
CA THR A 73 -47.06 35.01 2.48
C THR A 73 -47.12 34.19 1.19
N ARG A 74 -48.16 34.39 0.37
CA ARG A 74 -48.29 33.70 -0.92
C ARG A 74 -47.14 34.02 -1.86
N LEU A 75 -46.75 35.30 -1.93
CA LEU A 75 -45.62 35.75 -2.75
C LEU A 75 -44.30 35.16 -2.25
N PHE A 76 -44.07 35.18 -0.93
CA PHE A 76 -42.88 34.61 -0.29
C PHE A 76 -42.77 33.10 -0.55
N LEU A 77 -43.89 32.37 -0.51
CA LEU A 77 -43.94 30.95 -0.83
C LEU A 77 -43.55 30.67 -2.29
N ILE A 78 -44.13 31.41 -3.23
CA ILE A 78 -43.84 31.22 -4.66
C ILE A 78 -42.36 31.52 -4.96
N ILE A 79 -41.84 32.65 -4.47
CA ILE A 79 -40.43 33.04 -4.68
C ILE A 79 -39.49 32.05 -4.00
N GLY A 80 -39.80 31.65 -2.75
CA GLY A 80 -39.01 30.68 -2.00
C GLY A 80 -38.93 29.33 -2.70
N LEU A 81 -40.07 28.82 -3.19
CA LEU A 81 -40.12 27.56 -3.91
C LEU A 81 -39.33 27.62 -5.23
N MET A 82 -39.49 28.73 -5.98
CA MET A 82 -38.79 28.96 -7.25
C MET A 82 -37.27 29.08 -7.08
N SER A 83 -36.80 29.59 -5.93
CA SER A 83 -35.38 29.67 -5.61
C SER A 83 -34.81 28.37 -5.02
N LEU A 84 -35.56 27.65 -4.18
CA LEU A 84 -35.09 26.43 -3.51
C LEU A 84 -35.10 25.19 -4.41
N ALA A 85 -36.11 25.06 -5.29
CA ALA A 85 -36.27 23.90 -6.16
C ALA A 85 -35.01 23.58 -6.99
N PRO A 86 -34.44 24.53 -7.77
CA PRO A 86 -33.22 24.24 -8.54
C PRO A 86 -32.01 23.95 -7.63
N GLY A 87 -31.92 24.61 -6.47
CA GLY A 87 -30.83 24.38 -5.51
C GLY A 87 -30.82 22.96 -4.94
N LEU A 88 -32.00 22.42 -4.62
CA LEU A 88 -32.13 21.04 -4.13
C LEU A 88 -31.78 20.00 -5.20
N VAL A 89 -32.13 20.24 -6.47
CA VAL A 89 -31.76 19.36 -7.58
C VAL A 89 -30.24 19.34 -7.74
N VAL A 90 -29.60 20.51 -7.78
CA VAL A 90 -28.14 20.60 -7.89
C VAL A 90 -27.46 19.95 -6.69
N TYR A 91 -27.97 20.14 -5.47
CA TYR A 91 -27.46 19.48 -4.26
C TYR A 91 -27.57 17.95 -4.37
N GLY A 92 -28.73 17.42 -4.75
CA GLY A 92 -28.95 15.98 -4.89
C GLY A 92 -28.02 15.37 -5.93
N VAL A 93 -27.90 16.01 -7.10
CA VAL A 93 -26.97 15.61 -8.16
C VAL A 93 -25.52 15.67 -7.66
N SER A 94 -25.13 16.73 -6.94
CA SER A 94 -23.79 16.89 -6.38
C SER A 94 -23.45 15.79 -5.37
N VAL A 95 -24.38 15.44 -4.48
CA VAL A 95 -24.22 14.32 -3.54
C VAL A 95 -24.09 13.00 -4.27
N GLN A 96 -24.93 12.76 -5.28
CA GLN A 96 -24.86 11.56 -6.10
C GLN A 96 -23.51 11.45 -6.82
N PHE A 97 -23.00 12.54 -7.38
CA PHE A 97 -21.67 12.59 -7.97
C PHE A 97 -20.57 12.39 -6.94
N LEU A 98 -20.66 13.00 -5.76
CA LEU A 98 -19.65 12.87 -4.72
C LEU A 98 -19.53 11.41 -4.21
N VAL A 99 -20.66 10.76 -3.93
CA VAL A 99 -20.69 9.36 -3.47
C VAL A 99 -20.13 8.43 -4.55
N ARG A 100 -20.62 8.54 -5.79
CA ARG A 100 -20.17 7.68 -6.90
C ARG A 100 -18.74 7.95 -7.35
N SER A 101 -18.27 9.20 -7.25
CA SER A 101 -16.89 9.58 -7.58
C SER A 101 -15.91 8.97 -6.59
N ILE A 102 -16.24 8.92 -5.30
CA ILE A 102 -15.39 8.25 -4.32
C ILE A 102 -15.30 6.75 -4.63
N GLU A 103 -16.42 6.07 -4.88
CA GLU A 103 -16.41 4.64 -5.22
C GLU A 103 -15.58 4.34 -6.49
N SER A 104 -15.77 5.12 -7.56
CA SER A 104 -15.13 4.85 -8.85
C SER A 104 -13.62 5.09 -8.88
N TRP A 105 -13.10 6.05 -8.12
CA TRP A 105 -11.66 6.37 -8.14
C TRP A 105 -10.87 5.57 -7.11
N PHE A 106 -11.50 5.14 -6.02
CA PHE A 106 -10.84 4.36 -4.98
C PHE A 106 -10.71 2.88 -5.32
N ASP A 107 -11.76 2.25 -5.86
CA ASP A 107 -11.78 0.80 -6.10
C ASP A 107 -10.75 0.41 -7.18
N VAL A 108 -10.75 1.12 -8.31
CA VAL A 108 -9.87 0.84 -9.44
C VAL A 108 -8.40 1.08 -9.10
N ARG A 109 -8.08 2.08 -8.28
CA ARG A 109 -6.68 2.39 -7.95
C ARG A 109 -6.14 1.56 -6.79
N MET A 110 -7.01 1.10 -5.88
CA MET A 110 -6.61 0.21 -4.78
C MET A 110 -6.35 -1.20 -5.26
N GLU A 111 -7.22 -1.76 -6.11
CA GLU A 111 -7.03 -3.11 -6.65
C GLU A 111 -5.76 -3.20 -7.51
N ASN A 112 -5.55 -2.22 -8.41
CA ASN A 112 -4.34 -2.15 -9.23
C ASN A 112 -3.07 -1.91 -8.39
N ALA A 113 -3.15 -1.16 -7.29
CA ALA A 113 -2.01 -0.96 -6.39
C ALA A 113 -1.70 -2.23 -5.59
N LEU A 114 -2.72 -3.00 -5.21
CA LEU A 114 -2.58 -4.26 -4.49
C LEU A 114 -2.02 -5.37 -5.41
N GLU A 115 -2.57 -5.49 -6.61
CA GLU A 115 -2.08 -6.42 -7.64
C GLU A 115 -0.64 -6.05 -8.06
N GLY A 116 -0.37 -4.75 -8.26
CA GLY A 116 0.97 -4.24 -8.51
C GLY A 116 1.93 -4.53 -7.35
N GLY A 117 1.48 -4.36 -6.10
CA GLY A 117 2.26 -4.71 -4.90
C GLY A 117 2.57 -6.20 -4.80
N LEU A 118 1.59 -7.06 -5.09
CA LEU A 118 1.75 -8.51 -5.12
C LEU A 118 2.72 -8.95 -6.22
N ALA A 119 2.57 -8.42 -7.43
CA ALA A 119 3.46 -8.70 -8.56
C ALA A 119 4.90 -8.25 -8.27
N LEU A 120 5.09 -7.09 -7.64
CA LEU A 120 6.40 -6.62 -7.20
C LEU A 120 7.02 -7.54 -6.14
N GLY A 121 6.24 -7.97 -5.15
CA GLY A 121 6.69 -8.93 -4.13
C GLY A 121 7.12 -10.26 -4.72
N GLN A 122 6.31 -10.83 -5.62
CA GLN A 122 6.64 -12.05 -6.36
C GLN A 122 7.91 -11.88 -7.19
N SER A 123 8.03 -10.79 -7.95
CA SER A 123 9.20 -10.49 -8.78
C SER A 123 10.49 -10.35 -7.94
N ALA A 124 10.40 -9.68 -6.79
CA ALA A 124 11.52 -9.56 -5.86
C ALA A 124 11.94 -10.91 -5.29
N LEU A 125 10.98 -11.76 -4.91
CA LEU A 125 11.26 -13.10 -4.38
C LEU A 125 11.91 -14.02 -5.42
N GLU A 126 11.42 -13.97 -6.67
CA GLU A 126 12.04 -14.66 -7.80
C GLU A 126 13.46 -14.14 -8.09
N HIS A 127 13.69 -12.83 -7.93
CA HIS A 127 15.02 -12.24 -8.11
C HIS A 127 16.01 -12.81 -7.09
N VAL A 128 15.63 -12.83 -5.81
CA VAL A 128 16.46 -13.43 -4.74
C VAL A 128 16.71 -14.91 -5.01
N GLN A 129 15.69 -15.66 -5.46
CA GLN A 129 15.85 -17.07 -5.83
C GLN A 129 16.87 -17.25 -6.96
N ARG A 130 16.74 -16.51 -8.06
CA ARG A 130 17.66 -16.58 -9.22
C ARG A 130 19.08 -16.16 -8.86
N GLU A 131 19.24 -15.14 -8.03
CA GLU A 131 20.56 -14.70 -7.56
C GLU A 131 21.23 -15.80 -6.71
N THR A 132 20.48 -16.43 -5.82
CA THR A 132 20.97 -17.53 -4.98
C THR A 132 21.35 -18.75 -5.82
N VAL A 133 20.58 -19.07 -6.87
CA VAL A 133 20.92 -20.10 -7.85
C VAL A 133 22.26 -19.81 -8.52
N LYS A 134 22.43 -18.60 -9.08
CA LYS A 134 23.69 -18.20 -9.73
C LYS A 134 24.89 -18.26 -8.78
N LYS A 135 24.73 -17.84 -7.52
CA LYS A 135 25.78 -17.95 -6.49
C LYS A 135 26.13 -19.41 -6.23
N THR A 136 25.13 -20.28 -6.10
CA THR A 136 25.32 -21.71 -5.83
C THR A 136 26.01 -22.43 -6.99
N GLU A 137 25.66 -22.12 -8.23
CA GLU A 137 26.32 -22.69 -9.42
C GLU A 137 27.79 -22.30 -9.52
N ARG A 138 28.12 -21.02 -9.25
CA ARG A 138 29.52 -20.57 -9.19
C ARG A 138 30.30 -21.27 -8.09
N LEU A 139 29.70 -21.43 -6.91
CA LEU A 139 30.30 -22.16 -5.80
C LEU A 139 30.52 -23.64 -6.14
N ALA A 140 29.56 -24.27 -6.82
CA ALA A 140 29.67 -25.65 -7.23
C ALA A 140 30.79 -25.84 -8.28
N GLN A 141 30.97 -24.89 -9.20
CA GLN A 141 32.11 -24.89 -10.13
C GLN A 141 33.44 -24.72 -9.40
N GLN A 142 33.55 -23.73 -8.52
CA GLN A 142 34.77 -23.51 -7.72
C GLN A 142 35.12 -24.74 -6.87
N LEU A 143 34.15 -25.37 -6.21
CA LEU A 143 34.36 -26.59 -5.45
C LEU A 143 34.77 -27.78 -6.33
N GLY A 144 34.30 -27.83 -7.57
CA GLY A 144 34.66 -28.86 -8.55
C GLY A 144 36.12 -28.78 -9.01
N ASP A 145 36.67 -27.56 -9.06
CA ASP A 145 38.08 -27.31 -9.39
C ASP A 145 39.04 -27.61 -8.23
N LEU A 146 38.52 -27.75 -7.00
CA LEU A 146 39.32 -28.02 -5.81
C LEU A 146 39.47 -29.54 -5.56
N PRO A 147 40.66 -29.99 -5.09
CA PRO A 147 40.84 -31.35 -4.61
C PRO A 147 39.87 -31.70 -3.46
N PRO A 148 39.31 -32.93 -3.41
CA PRO A 148 38.32 -33.36 -2.42
C PRO A 148 38.68 -33.11 -0.95
N ILE A 149 39.98 -33.16 -0.62
CA ILE A 149 40.52 -32.98 0.72
C ILE A 149 40.46 -31.52 1.17
N LEU A 150 40.51 -30.57 0.23
CA LEU A 150 40.51 -29.12 0.50
C LEU A 150 39.10 -28.52 0.44
N GLN A 151 38.15 -29.18 -0.21
CA GLN A 151 36.78 -28.70 -0.35
C GLN A 151 36.14 -28.39 1.01
N ALA A 152 36.22 -29.33 1.98
CA ALA A 152 35.65 -29.14 3.32
C ALA A 152 36.30 -28.00 4.10
N ALA A 153 37.62 -27.82 3.96
CA ALA A 153 38.37 -26.76 4.64
C ALA A 153 38.08 -25.35 4.10
N ARG A 154 37.67 -25.24 2.83
CA ARG A 154 37.37 -23.96 2.16
C ARG A 154 35.88 -23.59 2.15
N LEU A 155 35.00 -24.41 2.74
CA LEU A 155 33.57 -24.13 2.77
C LEU A 155 33.25 -22.82 3.49
N ASP A 156 33.97 -22.49 4.57
CA ASP A 156 33.70 -21.27 5.33
C ASP A 156 34.11 -20.01 4.55
N ASP A 157 35.33 -19.99 3.97
CA ASP A 157 35.81 -18.93 3.08
C ASP A 157 34.83 -18.68 1.92
N LEU A 158 34.37 -19.76 1.27
CA LEU A 158 33.49 -19.71 0.12
C LEU A 158 32.07 -19.23 0.49
N ARG A 159 31.55 -19.66 1.65
CA ARG A 159 30.28 -19.18 2.18
C ARG A 159 30.35 -17.69 2.50
N GLU A 160 31.42 -17.25 3.16
CA GLU A 160 31.62 -15.85 3.54
C GLU A 160 31.80 -14.96 2.30
N ALA A 161 32.62 -15.37 1.33
CA ALA A 161 32.83 -14.64 0.07
C ALA A 161 31.54 -14.51 -0.77
N ALA A 162 30.66 -15.50 -0.73
CA ALA A 162 29.37 -15.46 -1.42
C ALA A 162 28.27 -14.74 -0.62
N GLY A 163 28.54 -14.35 0.63
CA GLY A 163 27.56 -13.73 1.53
C GLY A 163 26.41 -14.64 1.91
N LEU A 164 26.64 -15.95 1.98
CA LEU A 164 25.61 -16.95 2.23
C LEU A 164 25.45 -17.24 3.73
N GLN A 165 24.22 -17.55 4.15
CA GLN A 165 23.97 -17.91 5.55
C GLN A 165 24.43 -19.34 5.86
N GLU A 166 24.07 -20.31 5.01
CA GLU A 166 24.45 -21.71 5.20
C GLU A 166 24.94 -22.35 3.89
N LEU A 167 25.99 -23.14 4.00
CA LEU A 167 26.58 -23.92 2.90
C LEU A 167 26.88 -25.34 3.40
N GLY A 168 26.27 -26.34 2.77
CA GLY A 168 26.51 -27.75 3.06
C GLY A 168 27.00 -28.49 1.82
N LEU A 169 28.00 -29.35 2.01
CA LEU A 169 28.49 -30.27 1.00
C LEU A 169 28.00 -31.67 1.34
N PHE A 170 27.38 -32.33 0.37
CA PHE A 170 26.77 -33.64 0.49
C PHE A 170 27.29 -34.58 -0.60
N ASP A 171 27.25 -35.87 -0.32
CA ASP A 171 27.49 -36.94 -1.29
C ASP A 171 26.24 -37.20 -2.14
N ASP A 172 26.38 -38.01 -3.20
CA ASP A 172 25.31 -38.44 -4.11
C ASP A 172 24.11 -39.10 -3.41
N ASN A 173 24.34 -39.65 -2.22
CA ASN A 173 23.37 -40.33 -1.37
C ASN A 173 22.76 -39.41 -0.30
N GLY A 174 23.14 -38.13 -0.26
CA GLY A 174 22.66 -37.16 0.73
C GLY A 174 23.37 -37.23 2.08
N ASN A 175 24.50 -37.95 2.15
CA ASN A 175 25.38 -37.97 3.33
C ASN A 175 26.17 -36.66 3.41
N MET A 176 26.27 -36.06 4.60
CA MET A 176 26.98 -34.80 4.78
C MET A 176 28.50 -35.03 4.78
N LEU A 177 29.20 -34.26 3.96
CA LEU A 177 30.67 -34.25 3.87
C LEU A 177 31.27 -33.02 4.57
N GLY A 178 30.53 -31.92 4.65
CA GLY A 178 30.94 -30.71 5.36
C GLY A 178 29.81 -29.68 5.46
N PHE A 179 29.89 -28.80 6.44
CA PHE A 179 28.91 -27.75 6.69
C PHE A 179 29.58 -26.49 7.23
N SER A 180 29.14 -25.33 6.76
CA SER A 180 29.45 -24.03 7.32
C SER A 180 28.16 -23.21 7.42
N SER A 181 28.01 -22.49 8.53
CA SER A 181 26.89 -21.58 8.79
C SER A 181 27.39 -20.32 9.47
N SER A 182 26.77 -19.17 9.15
CA SER A 182 26.99 -17.92 9.86
C SER A 182 26.22 -17.82 11.17
N ASP A 183 25.20 -18.66 11.37
CA ASP A 183 24.42 -18.69 12.60
C ASP A 183 25.00 -19.74 13.56
N ARG A 184 25.61 -19.26 14.65
CA ARG A 184 26.22 -20.11 15.70
C ARG A 184 25.19 -20.99 16.43
N GLY A 185 23.89 -20.71 16.29
CA GLY A 185 22.80 -21.51 16.86
C GLY A 185 22.16 -22.52 15.90
N SER A 186 22.56 -22.56 14.62
CA SER A 186 21.96 -23.46 13.64
C SER A 186 22.41 -24.91 13.87
N LEU A 187 21.44 -25.77 14.16
CA LEU A 187 21.63 -27.22 14.26
C LEU A 187 21.85 -27.79 12.84
N LEU A 188 22.69 -28.82 12.74
CA LEU A 188 23.02 -29.60 11.54
C LEU A 188 22.02 -29.42 10.38
N PRO A 189 22.47 -29.04 9.17
CA PRO A 189 21.57 -28.72 8.07
C PRO A 189 20.69 -29.93 7.75
N LYS A 190 19.41 -29.67 7.48
CA LYS A 190 18.49 -30.70 6.98
C LYS A 190 19.03 -31.25 5.67
N SER A 191 19.15 -32.57 5.58
CA SER A 191 19.60 -33.27 4.37
C SER A 191 18.78 -32.86 3.14
N PRO A 192 19.38 -32.83 1.94
CA PRO A 192 18.68 -32.52 0.70
C PRO A 192 17.47 -33.42 0.48
N GLU A 193 16.39 -32.86 -0.07
CA GLU A 193 15.21 -33.65 -0.44
C GLU A 193 15.57 -34.68 -1.54
N ARG A 194 14.95 -35.86 -1.50
CA ARG A 194 15.18 -36.91 -2.52
C ARG A 194 14.89 -36.43 -3.95
N GLY A 195 13.90 -35.55 -4.13
CA GLY A 195 13.60 -34.92 -5.41
C GLY A 195 14.70 -33.97 -5.88
N ALA A 196 15.30 -33.22 -4.96
CA ALA A 196 16.42 -32.32 -5.27
C ALA A 196 17.65 -33.11 -5.73
N LEU A 197 17.99 -34.21 -5.05
CA LEU A 197 19.09 -35.09 -5.44
C LEU A 197 18.89 -35.69 -6.85
N TRP A 198 17.67 -36.09 -7.18
CA TRP A 198 17.35 -36.63 -8.52
C TRP A 198 17.49 -35.58 -9.62
N GLN A 199 17.01 -34.36 -9.41
CA GLN A 199 17.12 -33.27 -10.39
C GLN A 199 18.58 -32.83 -10.59
N VAL A 200 19.36 -32.78 -9.51
CA VAL A 200 20.78 -32.44 -9.55
C VAL A 200 21.62 -33.50 -10.27
N ARG A 201 21.24 -34.79 -10.19
CA ARG A 201 21.86 -35.86 -10.98
C ARG A 201 21.67 -35.67 -12.50
N LEU A 202 20.59 -35.00 -12.90
CA LEU A 202 20.34 -34.61 -14.29
C LEU A 202 21.11 -33.33 -14.69
N GLN A 203 22.08 -32.89 -13.88
CA GLN A 203 22.84 -31.65 -14.07
C GLN A 203 21.96 -30.40 -14.05
N GLN A 204 20.81 -30.46 -13.37
CA GLN A 204 19.90 -29.32 -13.21
C GLN A 204 19.89 -28.82 -11.77
N THR A 205 20.19 -27.54 -11.58
CA THR A 205 20.10 -26.89 -10.28
C THR A 205 18.66 -26.91 -9.77
N TRP A 206 18.45 -27.39 -8.56
CA TRP A 206 17.15 -27.38 -7.90
C TRP A 206 17.06 -26.18 -6.96
N SER A 207 15.93 -25.46 -6.96
CA SER A 207 15.70 -24.37 -6.01
C SER A 207 14.26 -24.31 -5.56
N ARG A 208 14.05 -23.95 -4.28
CA ARG A 208 12.71 -23.82 -3.70
C ARG A 208 12.67 -22.75 -2.61
N LEU A 209 11.57 -22.00 -2.59
CA LEU A 209 11.21 -21.11 -1.51
C LEU A 209 10.47 -21.92 -0.43
N GLN A 210 10.98 -21.93 0.80
CA GLN A 210 10.41 -22.67 1.91
C GLN A 210 10.11 -21.73 3.07
N ALA A 211 8.85 -21.72 3.53
CA ALA A 211 8.48 -21.01 4.75
C ALA A 211 8.98 -21.80 5.96
N THR A 212 9.93 -21.23 6.70
CA THR A 212 10.44 -21.80 7.94
C THR A 212 9.79 -21.04 9.10
N GLY A 213 8.99 -21.74 9.91
CA GLY A 213 8.01 -21.14 10.82
C GLY A 213 8.51 -20.03 11.77
N SER A 214 9.79 -20.03 12.17
CA SER A 214 10.39 -19.01 13.04
C SER A 214 11.36 -18.04 12.35
N SER A 215 11.83 -18.32 11.14
CA SER A 215 12.89 -17.56 10.44
C SER A 215 12.45 -16.93 9.12
N GLY A 216 11.17 -17.04 8.76
CA GLY A 216 10.62 -16.45 7.53
C GLY A 216 10.80 -17.34 6.31
N ILE A 217 10.78 -16.74 5.11
CA ILE A 217 10.99 -17.47 3.87
C ILE A 217 12.48 -17.69 3.66
N THR A 218 12.89 -18.92 3.38
CA THR A 218 14.27 -19.29 3.05
C THR A 218 14.33 -19.85 1.64
N VAL A 219 15.32 -19.40 0.85
CA VAL A 219 15.65 -19.99 -0.44
C VAL A 219 16.61 -21.14 -0.19
N ARG A 220 16.17 -22.36 -0.55
CA ARG A 220 17.03 -23.55 -0.57
C ARG A 220 17.43 -23.84 -2.01
N VAL A 221 18.72 -23.93 -2.27
CA VAL A 221 19.27 -24.26 -3.59
C VAL A 221 20.18 -25.48 -3.46
N VAL A 222 20.09 -26.40 -4.40
CA VAL A 222 20.92 -27.61 -4.47
C VAL A 222 21.50 -27.72 -5.89
N ALA A 223 22.83 -27.80 -6.02
CA ALA A 223 23.55 -27.87 -7.30
C ALA A 223 24.56 -29.02 -7.32
N SER A 224 24.88 -29.54 -8.52
CA SER A 224 25.90 -30.58 -8.72
C SER A 224 27.29 -29.96 -8.77
N VAL A 225 28.22 -30.60 -8.06
CA VAL A 225 29.65 -30.31 -8.15
C VAL A 225 30.25 -31.30 -9.13
N ASN A 226 30.61 -30.81 -10.31
CA ASN A 226 31.31 -31.60 -11.32
C ASN A 226 32.79 -31.66 -10.96
N MET A 227 33.29 -32.87 -10.68
CA MET A 227 34.69 -33.07 -10.35
C MET A 227 35.51 -33.21 -11.63
N SER A 228 36.74 -32.68 -11.62
CA SER A 228 37.67 -32.80 -12.75
C SER A 228 38.17 -34.24 -12.98
N SER A 229 37.99 -35.14 -12.00
CA SER A 229 38.37 -36.56 -12.06
C SER A 229 37.14 -37.45 -12.24
N LEU A 230 37.08 -38.23 -13.34
CA LEU A 230 35.98 -39.16 -13.64
C LEU A 230 35.86 -40.36 -12.66
N SER A 231 36.82 -40.54 -11.76
CA SER A 231 36.83 -41.65 -10.79
C SER A 231 36.16 -41.32 -9.46
N GLU A 232 35.77 -40.06 -9.24
CA GLU A 232 35.21 -39.60 -7.97
C GLU A 232 33.69 -39.48 -8.03
N ARG A 233 33.02 -39.79 -6.90
CA ARG A 233 31.55 -39.80 -6.81
C ARG A 233 30.99 -38.38 -6.89
N PRO A 234 29.90 -38.13 -7.64
CA PRO A 234 29.36 -36.79 -7.80
C PRO A 234 28.92 -36.20 -6.47
N ARG A 235 29.37 -34.97 -6.17
CA ARG A 235 29.01 -34.25 -4.94
C ARG A 235 27.91 -33.26 -5.22
N VAL A 236 27.20 -32.90 -4.15
CA VAL A 236 26.07 -31.99 -4.17
C VAL A 236 26.31 -30.88 -3.16
N VAL A 237 26.12 -29.64 -3.58
CA VAL A 237 26.18 -28.48 -2.69
C VAL A 237 24.76 -28.00 -2.42
N GLN A 238 24.46 -27.75 -1.15
CA GLN A 238 23.22 -27.17 -0.70
C GLN A 238 23.50 -25.81 -0.06
N VAL A 239 22.74 -24.81 -0.47
CA VAL A 239 22.76 -23.45 0.10
C VAL A 239 21.40 -23.15 0.72
N LEU A 240 21.41 -22.56 1.91
CA LEU A 240 20.22 -21.94 2.49
C LEU A 240 20.49 -20.45 2.71
N GLN A 241 19.61 -19.63 2.14
CA GLN A 241 19.65 -18.18 2.28
C GLN A 241 18.29 -17.68 2.80
N PRO A 242 18.24 -16.93 3.90
CA PRO A 242 17.01 -16.30 4.37
C PRO A 242 16.68 -15.14 3.46
N VAL A 243 15.42 -15.01 3.08
CA VAL A 243 14.92 -13.84 2.38
C VAL A 243 14.85 -12.68 3.39
N PRO A 244 15.31 -11.47 3.03
CA PRO A 244 15.20 -10.31 3.92
C PRO A 244 13.77 -10.09 4.42
N LYS A 245 13.61 -9.72 5.70
CA LYS A 245 12.30 -9.46 6.34
C LYS A 245 11.45 -8.37 5.68
N GLN A 246 12.03 -7.61 4.76
CA GLN A 246 11.33 -6.59 3.96
C GLN A 246 10.54 -7.20 2.80
N LEU A 247 10.84 -8.44 2.45
CA LEU A 247 10.25 -9.21 1.34
C LEU A 247 9.45 -10.44 1.84
N ALA A 248 9.36 -10.63 3.15
CA ALA A 248 8.70 -11.77 3.82
C ALA A 248 7.58 -11.26 4.72
#